data_AF-Q8TNM6-F1
#
_entry.id   AF-Q8TNM6-F1
#
_cell.length_a   1.000
_cell.length_b   1.000
_cell.length_c   1.000
_cell.angle_alpha   90.00
_cell.angle_beta   90.00
_cell.angle_gamma   90.00
#
_symmetry.space_group_name_H-M   'P 1'
#
loop_
_entity.id
_entity.type
_entity.pdbx_description
1 polymer ?
#
loop_
_entity_poly.entity_id
_entity_poly.type
_entity_poly.pdbx_seq_one_letter_code
_entity_poly.pdbx_strand_id
1 'polypeptide(L)'
;MDAFVGTSGWYYEWNKKKNLDWFVENSGLNSVELNASFYRFPSSNNILNWSTKGAELRWSIKVHRSVTHWRQFGESALETWENFRELFEPLDHRIDFYLFQAPPKFDDAAKALGFAEETGLGERFALEIRNKELLGNNELCAELLKKVTLVSVDSPDYRNRIFPGKIVYMRMHGRDGWYSYNYTQEEIKEIARKIDVFEPEKVYIYFNNNHNMLENARKALEVFSEM
;
A
#
# COMPACT_ATOMS: atom_id res chain seq x y z
N MET A 1 -9.73 -12.89 -11.07
CA MET A 1 -9.21 -11.70 -10.36
C MET A 1 -7.70 -11.65 -10.56
N ASP A 2 -7.13 -10.51 -10.95
CA ASP A 2 -5.67 -10.36 -11.00
C ASP A 2 -5.12 -10.10 -9.58
N ALA A 3 -4.08 -10.84 -9.18
CA ALA A 3 -3.46 -10.69 -7.86
C ALA A 3 -2.05 -10.10 -7.95
N PHE A 4 -1.84 -8.98 -7.28
CA PHE A 4 -0.56 -8.27 -7.18
C PHE A 4 -0.07 -8.31 -5.74
N VAL A 5 0.91 -9.15 -5.47
CA VAL A 5 1.39 -9.40 -4.11
C VAL A 5 2.82 -8.90 -3.95
N GLY A 6 3.07 -8.19 -2.86
CA GLY A 6 4.34 -7.53 -2.60
C GLY A 6 4.68 -7.37 -1.12
N THR A 7 5.85 -6.80 -0.87
CA THR A 7 6.29 -6.38 0.46
C THR A 7 6.36 -4.86 0.55
N SER A 8 6.24 -4.33 1.77
CA SER A 8 6.42 -2.90 2.09
C SER A 8 7.91 -2.56 2.15
N GLY A 9 8.54 -2.50 0.98
CA GLY A 9 9.97 -2.32 0.79
C GLY A 9 10.73 -3.64 0.74
N TRP A 10 12.01 -3.53 0.36
CA TRP A 10 12.89 -4.69 0.10
C TRP A 10 14.20 -4.66 0.87
N TYR A 11 14.46 -3.61 1.66
CA TYR A 11 15.70 -3.46 2.43
C TYR A 11 15.59 -4.16 3.80
N TYR A 12 15.64 -5.50 3.80
CA TYR A 12 15.46 -6.34 5.01
C TYR A 12 16.44 -7.52 5.02
N GLU A 13 16.60 -8.22 6.15
CA GLU A 13 17.59 -9.32 6.32
C GLU A 13 17.41 -10.52 5.36
N TRP A 14 16.18 -10.73 4.89
CA TRP A 14 15.90 -11.74 3.87
C TRP A 14 16.45 -11.35 2.50
N ASN A 15 16.60 -10.05 2.20
CA ASN A 15 17.24 -9.57 0.98
C ASN A 15 18.76 -9.49 1.17
N LYS A 16 19.47 -10.48 0.65
CA LYS A 16 20.92 -10.63 0.89
C LYS A 16 21.77 -9.53 0.29
N LYS A 17 21.32 -8.89 -0.80
CA LYS A 17 22.04 -7.76 -1.42
C LYS A 17 21.47 -6.39 -1.03
N LYS A 18 20.39 -6.36 -0.25
CA LYS A 18 19.69 -5.15 0.18
C LYS A 18 19.32 -4.20 -0.97
N ASN A 19 19.02 -4.73 -2.15
CA ASN A 19 18.75 -3.94 -3.35
C ASN A 19 17.56 -4.49 -4.16
N LEU A 20 17.11 -3.71 -5.13
CA LEU A 20 15.95 -4.06 -5.96
C LEU A 20 16.25 -5.24 -6.90
N ASP A 21 17.47 -5.35 -7.44
CA ASP A 21 17.84 -6.45 -8.35
C ASP A 21 17.62 -7.80 -7.67
N TRP A 22 18.13 -7.96 -6.44
CA TRP A 22 17.90 -9.16 -5.67
C TRP A 22 16.42 -9.41 -5.42
N PHE A 23 15.64 -8.36 -5.13
CA PHE A 23 14.21 -8.49 -4.91
C PHE A 23 13.50 -9.02 -6.17
N VAL A 24 13.77 -8.44 -7.33
CA VAL A 24 13.18 -8.86 -8.62
C VAL A 24 13.60 -10.29 -8.96
N GLU A 25 14.88 -10.62 -8.84
CA GLU A 25 15.43 -11.93 -9.18
C GLU A 25 14.97 -13.05 -8.22
N ASN A 26 14.80 -12.74 -6.93
CA ASN A 26 14.68 -13.77 -5.90
C ASN A 26 13.34 -13.77 -5.18
N SER A 27 12.56 -12.67 -5.17
CA SER A 27 11.34 -12.63 -4.37
C SER A 27 10.25 -13.57 -4.90
N GLY A 28 10.15 -13.73 -6.22
CA GLY A 28 9.03 -14.40 -6.88
C GLY A 28 7.72 -13.60 -6.79
N LEU A 29 7.79 -12.31 -6.44
CA LEU A 29 6.65 -11.41 -6.29
C LEU A 29 6.48 -10.55 -7.55
N ASN A 30 5.25 -10.10 -7.81
CA ASN A 30 4.88 -9.33 -9.00
C ASN A 30 4.54 -7.85 -8.69
N SER A 31 4.65 -7.45 -7.42
CA SER A 31 4.34 -6.09 -6.97
C SER A 31 5.21 -5.68 -5.80
N VAL A 32 5.34 -4.36 -5.58
CA VAL A 32 6.09 -3.80 -4.45
C VAL A 32 5.49 -2.49 -3.96
N GLU A 33 5.44 -2.32 -2.63
CA GLU A 33 5.12 -1.04 -2.00
C GLU A 33 6.42 -0.34 -1.60
N LEU A 34 6.77 0.76 -2.26
CA LEU A 34 7.95 1.55 -1.93
C LEU A 34 7.72 2.31 -0.62
N ASN A 35 8.35 1.84 0.46
CA ASN A 35 8.28 2.49 1.77
C ASN A 35 9.40 3.51 2.01
N ALA A 36 10.54 3.42 1.31
CA ALA A 36 11.68 4.31 1.53
C ALA A 36 11.36 5.80 1.22
N SER A 37 10.49 6.04 0.23
CA SER A 37 10.03 7.37 -0.17
C SER A 37 9.23 8.10 0.93
N PHE A 38 8.69 7.37 1.91
CA PHE A 38 8.03 7.96 3.07
C PHE A 38 8.99 8.82 3.92
N TYR A 39 10.26 8.42 3.98
CA TYR A 39 11.26 9.04 4.87
C TYR A 39 12.15 10.06 4.18
N ARG A 40 12.37 9.89 2.86
CA ARG A 40 13.24 10.76 2.05
C ARG A 40 12.76 10.77 0.60
N PHE A 41 12.83 11.93 -0.04
CA PHE A 41 12.62 12.07 -1.47
C PHE A 41 13.67 11.24 -2.24
N PRO A 42 13.27 10.30 -3.11
CA PRO A 42 14.21 9.60 -3.98
C PRO A 42 14.94 10.58 -4.91
N SER A 43 16.19 10.27 -5.27
CA SER A 43 16.85 10.99 -6.35
C SER A 43 16.34 10.52 -7.71
N SER A 44 16.46 11.36 -8.75
CA SER A 44 16.11 10.97 -10.13
C SER A 44 16.83 9.70 -10.59
N ASN A 45 18.09 9.51 -10.14
CA ASN A 45 18.84 8.28 -10.41
C ASN A 45 18.22 7.05 -9.73
N ASN A 46 17.68 7.18 -8.51
CA ASN A 46 16.95 6.07 -7.88
C ASN A 46 15.72 5.70 -8.70
N ILE A 47 14.94 6.69 -9.14
CA ILE A 47 13.72 6.45 -9.93
C ILE A 47 14.05 5.78 -11.26
N LEU A 48 15.05 6.28 -11.99
CA LEU A 48 15.47 5.69 -13.27
C LEU A 48 15.97 4.24 -13.10
N ASN A 49 16.71 3.98 -12.02
CA ASN A 49 17.12 2.62 -11.69
C ASN A 49 15.92 1.73 -11.38
N TRP A 50 14.92 2.22 -10.65
CA TRP A 50 13.71 1.45 -10.34
C TRP A 50 12.81 1.22 -11.55
N SER A 51 12.67 2.19 -12.45
CA SER A 51 11.89 2.03 -13.70
C SER A 51 12.49 1.00 -14.64
N THR A 52 13.81 0.85 -14.62
CA THR A 52 14.51 -0.16 -15.42
C THR A 52 14.50 -1.53 -14.73
N LYS A 53 14.95 -1.59 -13.47
CA LYS A 53 15.18 -2.86 -12.76
C LYS A 53 13.90 -3.52 -12.28
N GLY A 54 12.89 -2.73 -11.94
CA GLY A 54 11.57 -3.20 -11.52
C GLY A 54 10.53 -3.07 -12.62
N ALA A 55 10.94 -3.18 -13.89
CA ALA A 55 10.02 -3.09 -15.02
C ALA A 55 8.89 -4.13 -14.92
N GLU A 56 9.16 -5.35 -14.48
CA GLU A 56 8.13 -6.39 -14.37
C GLU A 56 7.22 -6.26 -13.12
N LEU A 57 7.47 -5.28 -12.26
CA LEU A 57 6.68 -5.07 -11.04
C LEU A 57 5.60 -4.02 -11.26
N ARG A 58 4.45 -4.22 -10.60
CA ARG A 58 3.52 -3.13 -10.27
C ARG A 58 3.95 -2.42 -9.00
N TRP A 59 3.76 -1.11 -8.95
CA TRP A 59 4.26 -0.27 -7.86
C TRP A 59 3.13 0.42 -7.09
N SER A 60 3.25 0.40 -5.78
CA SER A 60 2.57 1.33 -4.87
C SER A 60 3.62 2.22 -4.22
N ILE A 61 3.48 3.54 -4.33
CA ILE A 61 4.46 4.49 -3.79
C ILE A 61 3.92 5.11 -2.51
N LYS A 62 4.56 4.81 -1.38
CA LYS A 62 4.19 5.49 -0.13
C LYS A 62 4.66 6.94 -0.18
N VAL A 63 3.69 7.83 -0.08
CA VAL A 63 3.89 9.28 -0.19
C VAL A 63 4.73 9.77 0.98
N HIS A 64 5.60 10.76 0.72
CA HIS A 64 6.48 11.30 1.75
C HIS A 64 5.70 11.83 2.96
N ARG A 65 6.20 11.57 4.17
CA ARG A 65 5.56 11.93 5.44
C ARG A 65 5.29 13.43 5.62
N SER A 66 5.98 14.28 4.86
CA SER A 66 5.72 15.72 4.87
C SER A 66 4.30 16.06 4.40
N VAL A 67 3.70 15.24 3.53
CA VAL A 67 2.35 15.42 3.00
C VAL A 67 1.32 14.94 4.03
N THR A 68 1.43 13.68 4.48
CA THR A 68 0.39 13.05 5.32
C THR A 68 0.57 13.25 6.83
N HIS A 69 1.80 13.36 7.33
CA HIS A 69 2.06 13.44 8.77
C HIS A 69 2.33 14.87 9.24
N TRP A 70 3.14 15.63 8.51
CA TRP A 70 3.54 16.98 8.95
C TRP A 70 2.52 18.04 8.53
N ARG A 71 2.13 18.05 7.26
CA ARG A 71 1.13 18.99 6.74
C ARG A 71 -0.29 18.47 6.83
N GLN A 72 -0.45 17.15 7.06
CA GLN A 72 -1.72 16.47 7.22
C GLN A 72 -2.74 16.92 6.17
N PHE A 73 -2.37 16.78 4.89
CA PHE A 73 -3.24 17.11 3.74
C PHE A 73 -3.67 18.59 3.67
N GLY A 74 -2.96 19.51 4.35
CA GLY A 74 -3.23 20.94 4.26
C GLY A 74 -2.87 21.55 2.90
N GLU A 75 -3.26 22.79 2.67
CA GLU A 75 -3.00 23.51 1.41
C GLU A 75 -1.52 23.46 0.98
N SER A 76 -0.60 23.68 1.92
CA SER A 76 0.85 23.61 1.67
C SER A 76 1.38 22.21 1.33
N ALA A 77 0.54 21.17 1.43
CA ALA A 77 0.90 19.80 1.08
C ALA A 77 0.79 19.54 -0.43
N LEU A 78 -0.01 20.31 -1.17
CA LEU A 78 -0.23 20.11 -2.60
C LEU A 78 1.05 20.34 -3.39
N GLU A 79 1.70 21.49 -3.21
CA GLU A 79 2.99 21.79 -3.85
C GLU A 79 4.05 20.72 -3.50
N THR A 80 4.08 20.26 -2.24
CA THR A 80 5.02 19.20 -1.83
C THR A 80 4.71 17.86 -2.50
N TRP A 81 3.43 17.57 -2.70
CA TRP A 81 2.96 16.37 -3.40
C TRP A 81 3.28 16.43 -4.89
N GLU A 82 3.06 17.57 -5.55
CA GLU A 82 3.35 17.77 -6.97
C GLU A 82 4.85 17.56 -7.25
N ASN A 83 5.71 18.26 -6.50
CA ASN A 83 7.16 18.06 -6.56
C ASN A 83 7.58 16.60 -6.31
N PHE A 84 6.89 15.90 -5.40
CA PHE A 84 7.16 14.49 -5.14
C PHE A 84 6.72 13.60 -6.30
N ARG A 85 5.52 13.82 -6.85
CA ARG A 85 4.94 13.05 -7.95
C ARG A 85 5.75 13.21 -9.23
N GLU A 86 6.20 14.41 -9.54
CA GLU A 86 7.03 14.71 -10.72
C GLU A 86 8.28 13.85 -10.79
N LEU A 87 8.94 13.58 -9.64
CA LEU A 87 10.10 12.69 -9.61
C LEU A 87 9.80 11.30 -10.16
N PHE A 88 8.57 10.82 -10.01
CA PHE A 88 8.14 9.49 -10.42
C PHE A 88 7.68 9.41 -11.88
N GLU A 89 7.68 10.49 -12.65
CA GLU A 89 7.28 10.49 -14.06
C GLU A 89 7.90 9.34 -14.87
N PRO A 90 9.21 9.01 -14.77
CA PRO A 90 9.79 7.89 -15.52
C PRO A 90 9.26 6.50 -15.14
N LEU A 91 8.63 6.37 -13.97
CA LEU A 91 8.06 5.13 -13.44
C LEU A 91 6.52 5.13 -13.45
N ASP A 92 5.86 6.27 -13.73
CA ASP A 92 4.42 6.48 -13.46
C ASP A 92 3.50 5.44 -14.12
N HIS A 93 3.83 5.03 -15.34
CA HIS A 93 3.08 4.00 -16.08
C HIS A 93 3.04 2.62 -15.38
N ARG A 94 3.92 2.38 -14.40
CA ARG A 94 3.94 1.17 -13.56
C ARG A 94 3.41 1.38 -12.15
N ILE A 95 3.08 2.62 -11.78
CA ILE A 95 2.55 2.98 -10.47
C ILE A 95 1.03 2.86 -10.51
N ASP A 96 0.50 1.83 -9.87
CA ASP A 96 -0.94 1.68 -9.70
C ASP A 96 -1.47 2.60 -8.60
N PHE A 97 -0.69 2.81 -7.54
CA PHE A 97 -1.13 3.61 -6.41
C PHE A 97 -0.07 4.54 -5.86
N TYR A 98 -0.53 5.67 -5.35
CA TYR A 98 0.18 6.45 -4.35
C TYR A 98 -0.52 6.22 -3.00
N LEU A 99 0.23 5.65 -2.06
CA LEU A 99 -0.25 5.34 -0.71
C LEU A 99 -0.11 6.56 0.20
N PHE A 100 -1.24 7.17 0.52
CA PHE A 100 -1.41 8.22 1.50
C PHE A 100 -1.83 7.62 2.84
N GLN A 101 -0.86 7.22 3.65
CA GLN A 101 -1.13 6.78 5.02
C GLN A 101 -1.23 7.98 5.96
N ALA A 102 -2.43 8.19 6.52
CA ALA A 102 -2.67 9.18 7.56
C ALA A 102 -2.09 8.72 8.90
N PRO A 103 -1.58 9.62 9.76
CA PRO A 103 -1.09 9.25 11.08
C PRO A 103 -2.26 8.87 12.01
N PRO A 104 -2.02 8.08 13.08
CA PRO A 104 -3.08 7.61 13.98
C PRO A 104 -3.92 8.71 14.65
N LYS A 105 -3.36 9.91 14.83
CA LYS A 105 -4.04 11.06 15.44
C LYS A 105 -4.82 11.93 14.45
N PHE A 106 -4.75 11.62 13.15
CA PHE A 106 -5.50 12.37 12.15
C PHE A 106 -6.97 11.99 12.19
N ASP A 107 -7.86 12.97 12.35
CA ASP A 107 -9.29 12.81 12.54
C ASP A 107 -10.13 13.56 11.47
N ASP A 108 -9.47 14.23 10.52
CA ASP A 108 -10.14 15.07 9.51
C ASP A 108 -10.24 14.37 8.14
N ALA A 109 -11.14 13.40 8.02
CA ALA A 109 -11.34 12.67 6.77
C ALA A 109 -11.77 13.56 5.59
N ALA A 110 -12.51 14.64 5.87
CA ALA A 110 -12.95 15.59 4.84
C ALA A 110 -11.76 16.31 4.20
N LYS A 111 -10.78 16.70 5.00
CA LYS A 111 -9.54 17.30 4.50
C LYS A 111 -8.71 16.34 3.64
N ALA A 112 -8.61 15.07 4.05
CA ALA A 112 -7.95 14.05 3.22
C ALA A 112 -8.69 13.85 1.88
N LEU A 113 -10.03 13.90 1.90
CA LEU A 113 -10.84 13.78 0.69
C LEU A 113 -10.68 14.99 -0.25
N GLY A 114 -10.76 16.22 0.27
CA GLY A 114 -10.54 17.43 -0.53
C GLY A 114 -9.14 17.43 -1.16
N PHE A 115 -8.13 17.03 -0.39
CA PHE A 115 -6.78 16.86 -0.94
C PHE A 115 -6.73 15.81 -2.06
N ALA A 116 -7.42 14.68 -1.92
CA ALA A 116 -7.47 13.66 -2.96
C ALA A 116 -8.12 14.17 -4.25
N GLU A 117 -9.18 14.97 -4.15
CA GLU A 117 -9.84 15.61 -5.29
C GLU A 117 -8.87 16.57 -6.01
N GLU A 118 -8.16 17.42 -5.27
CA GLU A 118 -7.14 18.33 -5.81
C GLU A 118 -5.98 17.58 -6.51
N THR A 119 -5.59 16.39 -6.03
CA THR A 119 -4.52 15.62 -6.70
C THR A 119 -4.91 15.06 -8.07
N GLY A 120 -6.22 14.92 -8.34
CA GLY A 120 -6.75 14.31 -9.57
C GLY A 120 -6.37 12.83 -9.78
N LEU A 121 -5.93 12.12 -8.73
CA LEU A 121 -5.48 10.72 -8.84
C LEU A 121 -6.61 9.70 -9.00
N GLY A 122 -7.82 10.01 -8.54
CA GLY A 122 -8.95 9.07 -8.53
C GLY A 122 -8.60 7.77 -7.81
N GLU A 123 -8.82 6.63 -8.49
CA GLU A 123 -8.53 5.29 -7.95
C GLU A 123 -7.05 5.07 -7.59
N ARG A 124 -6.12 5.83 -8.19
CA ARG A 124 -4.68 5.75 -7.85
C ARG A 124 -4.36 6.37 -6.48
N PHE A 125 -5.30 7.10 -5.88
CA PHE A 125 -5.17 7.61 -4.51
C PHE A 125 -5.53 6.50 -3.51
N ALA A 126 -4.53 5.85 -2.92
CA ALA A 126 -4.75 4.84 -1.89
C ALA A 126 -4.68 5.49 -0.49
N LEU A 127 -5.82 5.64 0.19
CA LEU A 127 -5.90 6.25 1.53
C LEU A 127 -5.90 5.17 2.62
N GLU A 128 -4.92 5.22 3.51
CA GLU A 128 -4.90 4.37 4.71
C GLU A 128 -5.19 5.18 5.96
N ILE A 129 -6.31 4.84 6.60
CA ILE A 129 -6.77 5.45 7.85
C ILE A 129 -6.17 4.68 9.03
N ARG A 130 -5.43 5.38 9.88
CA ARG A 130 -4.84 4.81 11.12
C ARG A 130 -5.56 5.22 12.40
N ASN A 131 -6.43 6.22 12.32
CA ASN A 131 -7.30 6.58 13.43
C ASN A 131 -8.40 5.52 13.56
N LYS A 132 -8.51 4.92 14.75
CA LYS A 132 -9.42 3.80 15.00
C LYS A 132 -10.88 4.20 14.81
N GLU A 133 -11.28 5.35 15.33
CA GLU A 133 -12.66 5.82 15.29
C GLU A 133 -13.10 6.04 13.83
N LEU A 134 -12.25 6.71 13.03
CA LEU A 134 -12.52 6.90 11.61
C LEU A 134 -12.56 5.56 10.85
N LEU A 135 -11.59 4.68 11.10
CA LEU A 135 -11.49 3.39 10.40
C LEU A 135 -12.70 2.48 10.70
N GLY A 136 -13.22 2.55 11.94
CA GLY A 136 -14.41 1.84 12.38
C GLY A 136 -15.74 2.45 11.94
N ASN A 137 -15.74 3.69 11.43
CA ASN A 137 -16.95 4.36 10.97
C ASN A 137 -17.32 3.90 9.54
N ASN A 138 -18.30 3.00 9.44
CA ASN A 138 -18.76 2.42 8.18
C ASN A 138 -19.36 3.45 7.22
N GLU A 139 -20.15 4.40 7.73
CA GLU A 139 -20.81 5.41 6.89
C GLU A 139 -19.77 6.34 6.26
N LEU A 140 -18.83 6.83 7.07
CA LEU A 140 -17.71 7.64 6.59
C LEU A 140 -16.88 6.87 5.55
N CYS A 141 -16.52 5.62 5.83
CA CYS A 141 -15.72 4.82 4.91
C CYS A 141 -16.45 4.56 3.59
N ALA A 142 -17.78 4.36 3.63
CA ALA A 142 -18.59 4.19 2.43
C ALA A 142 -18.60 5.45 1.55
N GLU A 143 -18.58 6.65 2.14
CA GLU A 143 -18.46 7.89 1.37
C GLU A 143 -17.06 8.05 0.76
N LEU A 144 -16.00 7.76 1.51
CA LEU A 144 -14.63 7.83 1.01
C LEU A 144 -14.39 6.86 -0.15
N LEU A 145 -14.97 5.66 -0.10
CA LEU A 145 -14.85 4.64 -1.15
C LEU A 145 -15.37 5.07 -2.52
N LYS A 146 -16.26 6.08 -2.57
CA LYS A 146 -16.77 6.61 -3.85
C LYS A 146 -15.74 7.47 -4.59
N LYS A 147 -14.64 7.83 -3.93
CA LYS A 147 -13.72 8.89 -4.38
C LYS A 147 -12.27 8.44 -4.43
N VAL A 148 -11.88 7.54 -3.54
CA VAL A 148 -10.51 7.04 -3.41
C VAL A 148 -10.49 5.53 -3.21
N THR A 149 -9.34 4.91 -3.44
CA THR A 149 -9.10 3.53 -3.00
C THR A 149 -8.84 3.54 -1.50
N LEU A 150 -9.79 3.07 -0.68
CA LEU A 150 -9.51 2.85 0.74
C LEU A 150 -8.66 1.60 0.93
N VAL A 151 -7.61 1.74 1.75
CA VAL A 151 -6.71 0.66 2.09
C VAL A 151 -7.35 -0.20 3.16
N SER A 152 -7.64 -1.44 2.78
CA SER A 152 -8.01 -2.52 3.69
C SER A 152 -6.84 -2.90 4.58
N VAL A 153 -7.12 -3.31 5.82
CA VAL A 153 -6.08 -3.65 6.80
C VAL A 153 -6.39 -4.93 7.57
N ASP A 154 -5.35 -5.70 7.83
CA ASP A 154 -5.31 -6.67 8.92
C ASP A 154 -4.22 -6.27 9.90
N SER A 155 -4.62 -5.91 11.11
CA SER A 155 -3.79 -5.26 12.12
C SER A 155 -4.24 -5.63 13.53
N PRO A 156 -3.47 -5.29 14.59
CA PRO A 156 -3.91 -5.51 15.97
C PRO A 156 -5.15 -4.68 16.35
N ASP A 157 -5.37 -3.55 15.68
CA ASP A 157 -6.51 -2.68 15.95
C ASP A 157 -7.78 -3.15 15.23
N TYR A 158 -7.62 -3.64 14.01
CA TYR A 158 -8.70 -4.15 13.17
C TYR A 158 -8.23 -5.37 12.40
N ARG A 159 -8.86 -6.52 12.67
CA ARG A 159 -8.67 -7.76 11.91
C ARG A 159 -9.63 -7.79 10.74
N ASN A 160 -9.14 -8.11 9.55
CA ASN A 160 -9.93 -8.25 8.33
C ASN A 160 -10.84 -7.03 8.03
N ARG A 161 -10.37 -5.80 8.23
CA ARG A 161 -11.11 -4.60 7.81
C ARG A 161 -10.92 -4.43 6.31
N ILE A 162 -11.81 -5.07 5.56
CA ILE A 162 -11.78 -5.11 4.10
C ILE A 162 -12.81 -4.13 3.56
N PHE A 163 -12.36 -3.29 2.64
CA PHE A 163 -13.20 -2.38 1.89
C PHE A 163 -13.50 -2.96 0.51
N PRO A 164 -14.78 -3.15 0.15
CA PRO A 164 -15.17 -3.75 -1.11
C PRO A 164 -14.98 -2.80 -2.29
N GLY A 165 -14.76 -3.35 -3.48
CA GLY A 165 -14.67 -2.61 -4.73
C GLY A 165 -14.08 -3.46 -5.85
N LYS A 166 -14.06 -2.91 -7.07
CA LYS A 166 -13.37 -3.55 -8.22
C LYS A 166 -11.89 -3.79 -7.96
N ILE A 167 -11.30 -2.94 -7.12
CA ILE A 167 -9.92 -3.01 -6.67
C ILE A 167 -9.93 -3.12 -5.16
N VAL A 168 -9.27 -4.14 -4.62
CA VAL A 168 -9.01 -4.27 -3.18
C VAL A 168 -7.53 -4.05 -2.92
N TYR A 169 -7.19 -3.00 -2.18
CA TYR A 169 -5.84 -2.77 -1.66
C TYR A 169 -5.79 -3.24 -0.20
N MET A 170 -4.99 -4.25 0.11
CA MET A 170 -4.87 -4.86 1.44
C MET A 170 -3.45 -4.71 2.01
N ARG A 171 -3.34 -4.19 3.24
CA ARG A 171 -2.08 -4.15 3.99
C ARG A 171 -2.10 -5.09 5.19
N MET A 172 -1.11 -5.97 5.23
CA MET A 172 -0.97 -7.00 6.25
C MET A 172 0.05 -6.54 7.31
N HIS A 173 -0.45 -6.12 8.48
CA HIS A 173 0.36 -5.55 9.56
C HIS A 173 0.67 -6.52 10.71
N GLY A 174 -0.07 -7.62 10.81
CA GLY A 174 -0.01 -8.58 11.91
C GLY A 174 -1.20 -8.46 12.86
N ARG A 175 -1.57 -9.53 13.56
CA ARG A 175 -2.79 -9.57 14.41
C ARG A 175 -2.55 -9.38 15.90
N ASP A 176 -1.44 -9.91 16.41
CA ASP A 176 -1.09 -9.85 17.85
C ASP A 176 0.05 -8.86 18.14
N GLY A 177 0.65 -8.29 17.10
CA GLY A 177 1.73 -7.31 17.22
C GLY A 177 1.93 -6.55 15.92
N TRP A 178 2.11 -5.24 16.04
CA TRP A 178 2.43 -4.40 14.89
C TRP A 178 3.76 -4.81 14.29
N TYR A 179 3.74 -5.16 13.01
CA TYR A 179 4.89 -5.46 12.17
C TYR A 179 5.73 -6.68 12.60
N SER A 180 5.26 -7.44 13.58
CA SER A 180 5.95 -8.61 14.13
C SER A 180 4.94 -9.74 14.30
N TYR A 181 4.57 -10.33 13.18
CA TYR A 181 3.61 -11.43 13.12
C TYR A 181 3.98 -12.35 11.96
N ASN A 182 3.78 -13.66 12.10
CA ASN A 182 3.94 -14.59 11.00
C ASN A 182 2.57 -15.20 10.70
N TYR A 183 1.99 -14.81 9.56
CA TYR A 183 0.68 -15.31 9.17
C TYR A 183 0.74 -16.79 8.82
N THR A 184 -0.23 -17.57 9.28
CA THR A 184 -0.39 -18.94 8.79
C THR A 184 -1.02 -18.91 7.40
N GLN A 185 -0.87 -20.02 6.65
CA GLN A 185 -1.51 -20.14 5.34
C GLN A 185 -3.04 -20.11 5.47
N GLU A 186 -3.59 -20.65 6.55
CA GLU A 186 -5.02 -20.64 6.85
C GLU A 186 -5.56 -19.22 7.08
N GLU A 187 -4.80 -18.36 7.76
CA GLU A 187 -5.17 -16.95 7.95
C GLU A 187 -5.15 -16.17 6.63
N ILE A 188 -4.16 -16.45 5.78
CA ILE A 188 -4.10 -15.87 4.44
C ILE A 188 -5.30 -16.35 3.60
N LYS A 189 -5.63 -17.65 3.64
CA LYS A 189 -6.81 -18.23 2.98
C LYS A 189 -8.13 -17.69 3.53
N GLU A 190 -8.20 -17.38 4.83
CA GLU A 190 -9.35 -16.72 5.45
C GLU A 190 -9.57 -15.33 4.83
N ILE A 191 -8.51 -14.53 4.73
CA ILE A 191 -8.55 -13.20 4.13
C ILE A 191 -8.90 -13.28 2.65
N ALA A 192 -8.28 -14.20 1.91
CA ALA A 192 -8.53 -14.38 0.50
C ALA A 192 -10.00 -14.70 0.21
N ARG A 193 -10.59 -15.65 0.95
CA ARG A 193 -12.02 -15.96 0.86
C ARG A 193 -12.92 -14.76 1.19
N LYS A 194 -12.54 -13.93 2.16
CA LYS A 194 -13.31 -12.72 2.50
C LYS A 194 -13.23 -11.65 1.41
N ILE A 195 -12.10 -11.52 0.73
CA ILE A 195 -11.91 -10.61 -0.40
C ILE A 195 -12.73 -11.11 -1.61
N ASP A 196 -12.69 -12.41 -1.87
CA ASP A 196 -13.35 -13.05 -3.01
C ASP A 196 -14.87 -12.87 -3.04
N VAL A 197 -15.50 -12.77 -1.86
CA VAL A 197 -16.95 -12.46 -1.72
C VAL A 197 -17.34 -11.15 -2.42
N PHE A 198 -16.40 -10.22 -2.61
CA PHE A 198 -16.66 -8.95 -3.28
C PHE A 198 -16.44 -9.00 -4.80
N GLU A 199 -16.04 -10.15 -5.34
CA GLU A 199 -15.75 -10.38 -6.76
C GLU A 199 -14.89 -9.27 -7.40
N PRO A 200 -13.75 -8.89 -6.78
CA PRO A 200 -12.94 -7.80 -7.32
C PRO A 200 -12.26 -8.21 -8.64
N GLU A 201 -12.07 -7.23 -9.52
CA GLU A 201 -11.29 -7.42 -10.74
C GLU A 201 -9.81 -7.59 -10.40
N LYS A 202 -9.30 -6.83 -9.42
CA LYS A 202 -7.91 -6.83 -8.98
C LYS A 202 -7.75 -6.78 -7.47
N VAL A 203 -6.74 -7.46 -6.96
CA VAL A 203 -6.32 -7.38 -5.55
C VAL A 203 -4.84 -7.05 -5.44
N TYR A 204 -4.52 -6.11 -4.55
CA TYR A 204 -3.16 -5.70 -4.22
C TYR A 204 -2.90 -6.01 -2.76
N ILE A 205 -1.87 -6.79 -2.46
CA ILE A 205 -1.61 -7.28 -1.11
C ILE A 205 -0.17 -6.96 -0.74
N TYR A 206 0.00 -6.14 0.30
CA TYR A 206 1.30 -5.72 0.76
C TYR A 206 1.55 -6.15 2.21
N PHE A 207 2.56 -7.00 2.39
CA PHE A 207 3.01 -7.39 3.71
C PHE A 207 3.93 -6.33 4.30
N ASN A 208 3.67 -5.95 5.56
CA ASN A 208 4.43 -4.95 6.33
C ASN A 208 4.89 -5.50 7.70
N ASN A 209 4.98 -6.82 7.84
CA ASN A 209 5.38 -7.56 9.05
C ASN A 209 6.87 -7.91 9.11
N ASN A 210 7.72 -6.96 8.69
CA ASN A 210 9.18 -6.98 8.75
C ASN A 210 9.84 -8.30 8.30
N HIS A 211 10.31 -9.11 9.25
CA HIS A 211 11.12 -10.30 8.99
C HIS A 211 10.35 -11.38 8.24
N ASN A 212 9.03 -11.47 8.45
CA ASN A 212 8.18 -12.51 7.86
C ASN A 212 7.51 -12.05 6.55
N MET A 213 7.82 -10.85 6.05
CA MET A 213 7.11 -10.29 4.88
C MET A 213 7.27 -11.14 3.63
N LEU A 214 8.50 -11.51 3.29
CA LEU A 214 8.77 -12.23 2.04
C LEU A 214 8.09 -13.60 2.02
N GLU A 215 8.21 -14.36 3.12
CA GLU A 215 7.59 -15.69 3.21
C GLU A 215 6.06 -15.59 3.14
N ASN A 216 5.47 -14.64 3.86
CA ASN A 216 4.01 -14.48 3.85
C ASN A 216 3.48 -13.94 2.52
N ALA A 217 4.22 -13.04 1.86
CA ALA A 217 3.89 -12.56 0.52
C ALA A 217 3.92 -13.70 -0.50
N ARG A 218 4.89 -14.62 -0.42
CA ARG A 218 4.92 -15.81 -1.30
C ARG A 218 3.74 -16.75 -1.05
N LYS A 219 3.43 -17.04 0.22
CA LYS A 219 2.24 -17.83 0.59
C LYS A 219 0.96 -17.19 0.06
N ALA A 220 0.84 -15.87 0.16
CA ALA A 220 -0.31 -15.15 -0.39
C ALA A 220 -0.36 -15.23 -1.91
N LEU A 221 0.76 -15.03 -2.61
CA LEU A 221 0.76 -15.14 -4.06
C LEU A 221 0.33 -16.53 -4.53
N GLU A 222 0.78 -17.60 -3.86
CA GLU A 222 0.32 -18.97 -4.11
C GLU A 222 -1.19 -19.11 -3.88
N VAL A 223 -1.69 -18.71 -2.71
CA VAL A 223 -3.12 -18.78 -2.35
C VAL A 223 -4.00 -18.04 -3.36
N PHE A 224 -3.62 -16.83 -3.76
CA PHE A 224 -4.40 -16.01 -4.70
C PHE A 224 -4.24 -16.43 -6.16
N SER A 225 -3.23 -17.23 -6.51
CA SER A 225 -3.08 -17.80 -7.86
C SER A 225 -3.92 -19.08 -8.06
N GLU A 226 -4.35 -19.71 -6.96
CA GLU A 226 -5.20 -20.91 -6.97
C GLU A 226 -6.71 -20.59 -6.97
N MET A 227 -7.07 -19.31 -6.83
CA MET A 227 -8.45 -18.81 -6.78
C MET A 227 -8.88 -18.25 -8.13
#